data_AF-A0A4P5Y002-F1
#
_entry.id   AF-A0A4P5Y002-F1
#
_cell.length_a   1.000
_cell.length_b   1.000
_cell.length_c   1.000
_cell.angle_alpha   90.00
_cell.angle_beta   90.00
_cell.angle_gamma   90.00
#
_symmetry.space_group_name_H-M   'P 1'
#
loop_
_entity.id
_entity.type
_entity.pdbx_description
1 polymer ?
#
loop_
_entity_poly.entity_id
_entity_poly.type
_entity_poly.pdbx_seq_one_letter_code
_entity_poly.pdbx_strand_id
1 'polypeptide(L)'
;MRNFLSQLWSDECGFVVSSELVFVATLLVIGLTTGFSAIRNQVVGELADVADAVSELDQSYSFAQITANNTSTRGAAFGDQNDLGEANAASQDQVAGALPTEDGLAISAGSGEQ
;
A
#
# COMPACT_ATOMS: atom_id res chain seq x y z
N MET A 1 1.25 -24.07 66.12
CA MET A 1 2.37 -23.92 65.16
C MET A 1 2.21 -24.79 63.90
N ARG A 2 1.55 -25.96 63.93
CA ARG A 2 1.32 -26.81 62.73
C ARG A 2 0.49 -26.14 61.62
N ASN A 3 -0.46 -25.28 61.97
CA ASN A 3 -1.36 -24.64 60.99
C ASN A 3 -0.66 -23.58 60.13
N PHE A 4 0.42 -22.96 60.61
CA PHE A 4 1.17 -21.94 59.86
C PHE A 4 2.01 -22.58 58.74
N LEU A 5 2.60 -23.75 59.02
CA LEU A 5 3.31 -24.54 58.01
C LEU A 5 2.36 -25.07 56.93
N SER A 6 1.14 -25.45 57.30
CA SER A 6 0.11 -25.89 56.34
C SER A 6 -0.41 -24.74 55.48
N GLN A 7 -0.46 -23.51 56.01
CA GLN A 7 -0.85 -22.32 55.23
C GLN A 7 0.23 -21.93 54.23
N LEU A 8 1.52 -21.98 54.59
CA LEU A 8 2.62 -21.69 53.66
C LEU A 8 2.76 -22.75 52.55
N TRP A 9 2.39 -23.99 52.82
CA TRP A 9 2.47 -25.08 51.83
C TRP A 9 1.28 -25.11 50.87
N SER A 10 0.18 -24.45 51.23
CA SER A 10 -1.03 -24.33 50.41
C SER A 10 -1.18 -22.93 49.78
N ASP A 11 -0.13 -22.10 49.87
CA ASP A 11 -0.08 -20.74 49.31
C ASP A 11 0.51 -20.79 47.89
N GLU A 12 -0.31 -21.20 46.93
CA GLU A 12 0.02 -21.20 45.49
C GLU A 12 -0.39 -19.88 44.81
N CYS A 13 -0.74 -18.85 45.59
CA CYS A 13 -1.13 -17.52 45.12
C CYS A 13 0.08 -16.76 44.56
N GLY A 14 0.49 -17.14 43.35
CA GLY A 14 1.56 -16.48 42.60
C GLY A 14 2.48 -17.41 41.83
N PHE A 15 2.23 -18.72 41.80
CA PHE A 15 3.06 -19.69 41.09
C PHE A 15 2.56 -19.96 39.66
N VAL A 16 2.41 -18.91 38.85
CA VAL A 16 2.73 -19.14 37.43
C VAL A 16 4.24 -19.09 37.39
N VAL A 17 4.86 -20.27 37.22
CA VAL A 17 6.30 -20.43 37.05
C VAL A 17 6.79 -19.32 36.11
N SER A 18 7.65 -18.42 36.62
CA SER A 18 8.04 -17.19 35.93
C SER A 18 8.53 -17.41 34.49
N SER A 19 9.09 -18.58 34.17
CA SER A 19 9.54 -18.92 32.82
C SER A 19 8.41 -19.22 31.84
N GLU A 20 7.28 -19.78 32.28
CA GLU A 20 6.17 -20.17 31.40
C GLU A 20 5.37 -18.94 30.95
N LEU A 21 5.11 -17.99 31.85
CA LEU A 21 4.43 -16.74 31.49
C LEU A 21 5.29 -15.86 30.57
N VAL A 22 6.60 -15.82 30.81
CA VAL A 22 7.54 -15.13 29.91
C VAL A 22 7.58 -15.81 28.53
N PHE A 23 7.52 -17.13 28.48
CA PHE A 23 7.50 -17.87 27.21
C PHE A 23 6.22 -17.60 26.40
N VAL A 24 5.05 -17.59 27.05
CA VAL A 24 3.79 -17.23 26.38
C VAL A 24 3.79 -15.76 25.96
N ALA A 25 4.32 -14.87 26.80
CA ALA A 25 4.39 -13.44 26.48
C ALA A 25 5.27 -13.14 25.26
N THR A 26 6.42 -13.80 25.10
CA THR A 26 7.27 -13.60 23.92
C THR A 26 6.64 -14.13 22.64
N LEU A 27 5.98 -15.30 22.70
CA LEU A 27 5.20 -15.82 21.57
C LEU A 27 4.06 -14.88 21.17
N LEU A 28 3.37 -14.30 22.16
CA LEU A 28 2.31 -13.33 21.94
C LEU A 28 2.85 -12.07 21.26
N VAL A 29 3.99 -11.52 21.72
CA VAL A 29 4.61 -10.33 21.10
C VAL A 29 5.02 -10.57 19.66
N ILE A 30 5.59 -11.74 19.35
CA ILE A 30 5.96 -12.10 17.97
C ILE A 30 4.70 -12.23 17.09
N GLY A 31 3.66 -12.87 17.61
CA GLY A 31 2.36 -13.00 16.93
C GLY A 31 1.69 -11.65 16.67
N LEU A 32 1.69 -10.74 17.65
CA LEU A 32 1.15 -9.40 17.49
C LEU A 32 1.97 -8.56 16.52
N THR A 33 3.30 -8.66 16.55
CA THR A 33 4.17 -7.90 15.65
C THR A 33 3.95 -8.33 14.19
N THR A 34 3.89 -9.63 13.93
CA THR A 34 3.64 -10.17 12.59
C THR A 34 2.21 -9.89 12.12
N GLY A 35 1.22 -10.02 12.99
CA GLY A 35 -0.18 -9.66 12.69
C GLY A 35 -0.37 -8.17 12.40
N PHE A 36 0.28 -7.29 13.17
CA PHE A 36 0.23 -5.85 12.95
C PHE A 36 0.91 -5.44 11.63
N SER A 37 2.02 -6.09 11.28
CA SER A 37 2.68 -5.90 9.98
C SER A 37 1.77 -6.30 8.81
N ALA A 38 1.03 -7.40 8.93
CA ALA A 38 0.08 -7.83 7.90
C ALA A 38 -1.07 -6.84 7.71
N ILE A 39 -1.66 -6.33 8.81
CA ILE A 39 -2.71 -5.30 8.76
C ILE A 39 -2.17 -4.04 8.09
N ARG A 40 -0.98 -3.58 8.48
CA ARG A 40 -0.34 -2.43 7.85
C ARG A 40 -0.20 -2.61 6.35
N ASN A 41 0.29 -3.76 5.90
CA ASN A 41 0.49 -4.02 4.47
C ASN A 41 -0.83 -4.03 3.71
N GLN A 42 -1.90 -4.60 4.27
CA GLN A 42 -3.23 -4.54 3.66
C GLN A 42 -3.75 -3.11 3.56
N VAL A 43 -3.68 -2.33 4.64
CA VAL A 43 -4.13 -0.92 4.64
C VAL A 43 -3.36 -0.09 3.61
N VAL A 44 -2.04 -0.29 3.51
CA VAL A 44 -1.21 0.40 2.52
C VAL A 44 -1.57 -0.03 1.10
N GLY A 45 -1.90 -1.31 0.89
CA GLY A 45 -2.39 -1.81 -0.40
C GLY A 45 -3.67 -1.11 -0.83
N GLU A 46 -4.69 -1.09 0.05
CA GLU A 46 -5.95 -0.40 -0.24
C GLU A 46 -5.75 1.11 -0.48
N LEU A 47 -4.83 1.75 0.25
CA LEU A 47 -4.49 3.16 0.03
C LEU A 47 -3.77 3.40 -1.31
N ALA A 48 -2.98 2.44 -1.78
CA ALA A 48 -2.36 2.50 -3.10
C ALA A 48 -3.42 2.39 -4.20
N ASP A 49 -4.36 1.44 -4.08
CA ASP A 49 -5.47 1.30 -5.02
C ASP A 49 -6.37 2.56 -5.02
N VAL A 50 -6.58 3.19 -3.85
CA VAL A 50 -7.27 4.49 -3.76
C VAL A 50 -6.45 5.61 -4.42
N ALA A 51 -5.13 5.62 -4.27
CA ALA A 51 -4.28 6.63 -4.91
C ALA A 51 -4.33 6.51 -6.44
N ASP A 52 -4.30 5.29 -6.97
CA ASP A 52 -4.43 5.04 -8.41
C ASP A 52 -5.80 5.50 -8.94
N ALA A 53 -6.88 5.18 -8.21
CA ALA A 53 -8.22 5.62 -8.57
C ALA A 53 -8.35 7.16 -8.57
N VAL A 54 -7.65 7.87 -7.68
CA VAL A 54 -7.61 9.33 -7.67
C VAL A 54 -6.76 9.87 -8.82
N SER A 55 -5.68 9.18 -9.19
CA SER A 55 -4.82 9.57 -10.31
C SER A 55 -5.53 9.43 -11.67
N GLU A 56 -6.49 8.51 -11.81
CA GLU A 56 -7.25 8.31 -13.05
C GLU A 56 -8.40 9.33 -13.24
N LEU A 57 -8.63 10.22 -12.27
CA LEU A 57 -9.65 11.27 -12.41
C LEU A 57 -9.22 12.32 -13.44
N ASP A 58 -9.94 12.39 -14.57
CA ASP A 58 -9.79 13.46 -15.55
C ASP A 58 -10.27 14.81 -14.97
N GLN A 59 -9.35 15.76 -14.84
CA GLN A 59 -9.62 17.11 -14.34
C GLN A 59 -10.03 18.10 -15.45
N SER A 60 -10.21 17.62 -16.68
CA SER A 60 -10.61 18.43 -17.84
C SER A 60 -12.13 18.58 -17.94
N TYR A 61 -12.58 19.76 -18.37
CA TYR A 61 -13.99 20.00 -18.70
C TYR A 61 -14.14 20.85 -19.96
N SER A 62 -15.25 20.66 -20.69
CA SER A 62 -15.60 21.50 -21.83
C SER A 62 -17.10 21.56 -22.02
N PHE A 63 -17.64 22.76 -22.20
CA PHE A 63 -19.03 22.96 -22.59
C PHE A 63 -19.15 24.03 -23.67
N ALA A 64 -20.04 23.77 -24.62
CA ALA A 64 -20.24 24.61 -25.79
C ALA A 64 -21.02 25.89 -25.46
N GLN A 65 -20.72 26.94 -26.21
CA GLN A 65 -21.54 28.15 -26.26
C GLN A 65 -22.91 27.82 -26.88
N ILE A 66 -23.97 28.43 -26.35
CA ILE A 66 -25.32 28.35 -26.92
C ILE A 66 -25.61 29.68 -27.61
N THR A 67 -25.96 29.62 -28.88
CA THR A 67 -26.31 30.80 -29.69
C THR A 67 -27.77 30.70 -30.14
N ALA A 68 -28.55 31.77 -29.91
CA ALA A 68 -29.93 31.90 -30.35
C ALA A 68 -30.19 33.31 -30.91
N ASN A 69 -30.55 33.37 -32.19
CA ASN A 69 -30.74 34.61 -32.95
C ASN A 69 -29.59 35.62 -32.73
N ASN A 70 -29.88 36.77 -32.11
CA ASN A 70 -28.92 37.86 -31.89
C ASN A 70 -28.28 37.82 -30.48
N THR A 71 -28.32 36.67 -29.81
CA THR A 71 -27.80 36.48 -28.44
C THR A 71 -26.96 35.20 -28.37
N SER A 72 -25.87 35.27 -27.62
CA SER A 72 -25.00 34.13 -27.39
C SER A 72 -24.52 34.11 -25.95
N THR A 73 -24.39 32.91 -25.39
CA THR A 73 -23.65 32.68 -24.15
C THR A 73 -22.19 32.36 -24.47
N ARG A 74 -21.29 32.56 -23.52
CA ARG A 74 -19.90 32.11 -23.62
C ARG A 74 -19.82 30.65 -23.17
N GLY A 75 -19.16 29.81 -23.95
CA GLY A 75 -18.71 28.49 -23.51
C GLY A 75 -17.46 28.61 -22.64
N ALA A 76 -17.07 27.51 -21.99
CA ALA A 76 -15.78 27.41 -21.34
C ALA A 76 -15.22 26.00 -21.49
N ALA A 77 -13.89 25.93 -21.55
CA ALA A 77 -13.15 24.69 -21.55
C ALA A 77 -11.86 24.88 -20.75
N PHE A 78 -11.47 23.83 -20.04
CA PHE A 78 -10.19 23.66 -19.40
C PHE A 78 -9.71 22.25 -19.70
N GLY A 79 -8.53 22.14 -20.31
CA GLY A 79 -7.83 20.88 -20.43
C GLY A 79 -6.70 20.91 -19.43
N ASP A 80 -6.67 19.93 -18.53
CA ASP A 80 -5.50 19.74 -17.70
C ASP A 80 -4.34 19.26 -18.58
N GLN A 81 -3.13 19.73 -18.30
CA GLN A 81 -1.94 19.33 -19.05
C GLN A 81 -1.20 18.27 -18.26
N ASN A 82 -0.81 17.19 -18.94
CA ASN A 82 0.06 16.16 -18.40
C ASN A 82 1.23 16.81 -17.65
N ASP A 83 1.36 16.51 -16.36
CA ASP A 83 2.42 17.05 -15.53
C ASP A 83 3.75 16.29 -15.77
N LEU A 84 4.81 16.71 -15.07
CA LEU A 84 6.14 16.12 -15.22
C LEU A 84 6.19 14.72 -14.59
N GLY A 85 5.72 13.73 -15.35
CA GLY A 85 5.70 12.31 -15.02
C GLY A 85 4.96 11.50 -16.09
N GLU A 86 3.97 12.11 -16.72
CA GLU A 86 3.05 11.43 -17.65
C GLU A 86 3.49 11.50 -19.13
N ALA A 87 4.39 12.43 -19.48
CA ALA A 87 4.99 12.50 -20.82
C ALA A 87 5.86 11.27 -21.18
N ASN A 88 6.23 10.45 -20.18
CA ASN A 88 6.98 9.20 -20.38
C ASN A 88 6.09 7.95 -20.36
N ALA A 89 4.80 8.06 -20.00
CA ALA A 89 3.89 6.91 -20.01
C ALA A 89 3.47 6.50 -21.43
N ALA A 90 3.39 7.47 -22.36
CA ALA A 90 3.18 7.16 -23.78
C ALA A 90 4.40 6.48 -24.46
N SER A 91 5.55 6.42 -23.77
CA SER A 91 6.75 5.69 -24.18
C SER A 91 7.14 4.54 -23.23
N GLN A 92 6.31 4.25 -22.21
CA GLN A 92 6.48 3.12 -21.29
C GLN A 92 5.41 2.03 -21.46
N ASP A 93 4.88 1.85 -22.67
CA ASP A 93 4.61 0.48 -23.14
C ASP A 93 5.93 -0.19 -23.56
N GLN A 94 6.90 -0.29 -22.65
CA GLN A 94 7.98 -1.26 -22.77
C GLN A 94 8.28 -1.87 -21.41
N VAL A 95 7.91 -3.14 -21.33
CA VAL A 95 8.31 -4.16 -20.35
C VAL A 95 7.36 -4.36 -19.17
N ALA A 96 6.10 -4.59 -19.48
CA ALA A 96 5.37 -5.66 -18.82
C ALA A 96 6.09 -7.01 -19.11
N GLY A 97 6.88 -7.52 -18.17
CA GLY A 97 7.34 -8.92 -18.20
C GLY A 97 8.83 -9.23 -18.16
N ALA A 98 9.73 -8.28 -17.85
CA ALA A 98 11.08 -8.67 -17.48
C ALA A 98 11.08 -9.14 -16.02
N LEU A 99 11.18 -10.45 -15.82
CA LEU A 99 11.66 -10.99 -14.55
C LEU A 99 13.00 -10.29 -14.23
N PRO A 100 13.18 -9.74 -13.01
CA PRO A 100 14.46 -9.17 -12.64
C PRO A 100 15.48 -10.31 -12.57
N THR A 101 16.41 -10.37 -13.52
CA THR A 101 17.64 -11.13 -13.34
C THR A 101 18.65 -10.22 -12.66
N GLU A 102 19.10 -10.63 -11.48
CA GLU A 102 19.83 -9.88 -10.44
C GLU A 102 21.17 -9.24 -10.86
N ASP A 103 21.62 -9.38 -12.11
CA ASP A 103 22.84 -8.73 -12.60
C ASP A 103 22.46 -7.83 -13.77
N GLY A 104 22.46 -6.51 -13.55
CA GLY A 104 21.96 -5.46 -14.44
C GLY A 104 22.66 -5.32 -15.80
N LEU A 105 22.63 -6.35 -16.63
CA LEU A 105 23.06 -6.35 -18.02
C LEU A 105 21.84 -6.50 -18.93
N ALA A 106 21.33 -5.37 -19.43
CA ALA A 106 20.35 -5.37 -20.50
C ALA A 106 21.03 -5.83 -21.79
N ILE A 107 20.69 -7.03 -22.29
CA ILE A 107 21.10 -7.46 -23.63
C ILE A 107 20.21 -6.77 -24.66
N SER A 108 20.75 -5.73 -25.30
CA SER A 108 20.15 -5.13 -26.49
C SER A 108 20.20 -6.15 -27.62
N ALA A 109 19.04 -6.67 -28.04
CA ALA A 109 18.94 -7.47 -29.24
C ALA A 109 19.21 -6.56 -30.45
N GLY A 110 20.43 -6.65 -30.99
CA GLY A 110 20.82 -5.93 -32.20
C GLY A 110 19.85 -6.21 -33.34
N SER A 111 19.31 -5.15 -33.93
CA SER A 111 18.55 -5.19 -35.17
C SER A 111 19.49 -5.66 -36.29
N GLY A 112 19.40 -6.95 -36.64
CA GLY A 112 19.98 -7.48 -37.85
C GLY A 112 19.26 -6.91 -39.07
N GLU A 113 20.04 -6.29 -39.94
CA GLU A 113 19.66 -5.90 -41.29
C GLU A 113 19.17 -7.12 -42.09
N GLN A 114 17.94 -7.05 -42.61
CA GLN A 114 17.54 -7.39 -43.97
C GLN A 114 16.05 -7.10 -44.20
#